data_AF-A0A1J0ABB3-F1
#
_entry.id   AF-A0A1J0ABB3-F1
#
_cell.length_a   1.000
_cell.length_b   1.000
_cell.length_c   1.000
_cell.angle_alpha   90.00
_cell.angle_beta   90.00
_cell.angle_gamma   90.00
#
_symmetry.space_group_name_H-M   'P 1'
#
loop_
_entity.id
_entity.type
_entity.pdbx_description
1 polymer ?
#
loop_
_entity_poly.entity_id
_entity_poly.type
_entity_poly.pdbx_seq_one_letter_code
_entity_poly.pdbx_strand_id
1 'polypeptide(L)' 'MGRTKIIRPASASWRRPRTLPQRLALLGELQKLMAADVPYIPLWQNREFVFARPEVQGVRLEPTQTFRFWLLKKASPSP' A
#
# COMPACT_ATOMS: atom_id res chain seq x y z
N MET A 1 3.09 12.85 35.42
CA MET A 1 2.86 11.40 35.23
C MET A 1 1.80 11.19 34.15
N GLY A 2 2.16 11.40 32.88
CA GLY A 2 1.27 11.17 31.75
C GLY A 2 1.42 9.72 31.29
N ARG A 3 0.34 8.93 31.32
CA ARG A 3 0.35 7.55 30.85
C ARG A 3 0.51 7.54 29.33
N THR A 4 1.75 7.38 28.85
CA THR A 4 1.98 6.94 27.46
C THR A 4 1.34 5.56 27.32
N LYS A 5 0.12 5.49 26.78
CA LYS A 5 -0.41 4.24 26.24
C LYS A 5 0.41 3.92 25.00
N ILE A 6 1.59 3.34 25.23
CA ILE A 6 2.26 2.54 24.21
C ILE A 6 1.19 1.56 23.73
N ILE A 7 0.94 1.52 22.42
CA ILE A 7 0.08 0.54 21.77
C ILE A 7 0.71 -0.84 22.02
N ARG A 8 0.53 -1.39 23.22
CA ARG A 8 0.95 -2.73 23.59
C ARG A 8 -0.16 -3.65 23.11
N PRO A 9 0.09 -4.56 22.16
CA PRO A 9 -0.94 -5.48 21.73
C PRO A 9 -1.20 -6.46 22.86
N ALA A 10 -2.45 -6.50 23.32
CA ALA A 10 -2.99 -7.72 23.89
C ALA A 10 -2.87 -8.82 22.82
N SER A 11 -1.90 -9.70 23.02
CA SER A 11 -1.82 -11.08 22.54
C SER A 11 -2.57 -11.44 21.23
N ALA A 12 -1.80 -11.65 20.16
CA ALA A 12 -2.06 -12.56 19.03
C ALA A 12 -3.32 -12.39 18.13
N SER A 13 -4.39 -11.71 18.55
CA SER A 13 -5.67 -11.66 17.80
C SER A 13 -5.60 -10.79 16.54
N TRP A 14 -4.83 -9.70 16.56
CA TRP A 14 -4.72 -8.74 15.46
C TRP A 14 -4.07 -9.28 14.18
N ARG A 15 -3.33 -10.40 14.25
CA ARG A 15 -2.63 -10.97 13.09
C ARG A 15 -3.51 -11.87 12.22
N ARG A 16 -4.72 -12.26 12.65
CA ARG A 16 -5.55 -13.24 11.94
C ARG A 16 -7.06 -12.95 12.02
N PRO A 17 -7.56 -11.87 11.40
CA PRO A 17 -8.98 -11.78 11.12
C PRO A 17 -9.39 -12.93 10.19
N ARG A 18 -10.41 -13.72 10.57
CA ARG A 18 -10.85 -14.90 9.79
C ARG A 18 -11.75 -14.54 8.60
N THR A 19 -12.32 -13.35 8.60
CA THR A 19 -13.25 -12.88 7.55
C THR A 19 -12.99 -11.42 7.16
N LEU A 20 -13.42 -11.06 5.95
CA LEU A 20 -13.31 -9.69 5.44
C LEU A 20 -14.02 -8.66 6.33
N PRO A 21 -15.26 -8.88 6.82
CA PRO A 21 -15.94 -7.91 7.69
C PRO A 21 -15.20 -7.68 9.01
N GLN A 22 -14.68 -8.76 9.62
CA GLN A 22 -13.89 -8.66 10.85
C GLN A 22 -12.61 -7.83 10.63
N ARG A 23 -11.93 -8.05 9.50
CA ARG A 23 -10.74 -7.28 9.14
C ARG A 23 -11.04 -5.79 8.97
N LEU A 24 -12.13 -5.45 8.28
CA LEU A 24 -12.53 -4.07 8.04
C LEU A 24 -12.88 -3.34 9.35
N ALA A 25 -13.61 -4.01 10.25
CA ALA A 25 -13.94 -3.44 11.57
C ALA A 25 -12.69 -3.12 12.40
N LEU A 26 -11.73 -4.06 12.45
CA LEU A 26 -10.46 -3.88 13.17
C LEU A 26 -9.60 -2.75 12.56
N LEU A 27 -9.55 -2.65 11.22
CA LEU A 27 -8.83 -1.56 10.54
C LEU A 27 -9.46 -0.19 10.83
N GLY A 28 -10.79 -0.10 10.89
CA GLY A 28 -11.49 1.13 11.24
C GLY A 28 -11.22 1.58 12.68
N GLU A 29 -11.18 0.64 13.63
CA GLU A 29 -10.80 0.92 15.02
C GLU A 29 -9.34 1.41 15.12
N LEU A 30 -8.42 0.74 14.42
CA LEU A 30 -7.02 1.15 14.36
C LEU A 30 -6.85 2.56 13.79
N GLN A 31 -7.56 2.88 12.69
CA GLN A 31 -7.51 4.22 12.09
C GLN A 31 -8.02 5.31 13.04
N LYS A 32 -9.06 5.02 13.84
CA LYS A 32 -9.56 5.96 14.87
C LYS A 32 -8.53 6.21 15.97
N LEU A 33 -7.88 5.15 16.46
CA LEU A 33 -6.82 5.26 17.47
C LEU A 33 -5.62 6.05 16.93
N MET A 34 -5.19 5.76 15.70
CA MET A 34 -4.12 6.51 15.03
C MET A 34 -4.48 7.98 14.83
N ALA A 35 -5.72 8.31 14.46
CA ALA A 35 -6.15 9.70 14.29
C ALA A 35 -6.17 10.47 15.62
N ALA A 36 -6.56 9.82 16.71
CA ALA A 36 -6.64 10.43 18.04
C ALA A 36 -5.27 10.80 18.63
N ASP A 37 -4.25 9.96 18.40
CA ASP A 37 -2.91 10.13 18.97
C ASP A 37 -1.94 10.89 18.03
N VAL A 38 -2.42 11.38 16.87
CA VAL A 38 -1.69 12.14 15.82
C VAL A 38 -0.22 11.71 15.62
N PRO A 39 0.09 10.46 15.23
CA PRO A 39 1.47 10.05 15.00
C PRO A 39 1.98 10.38 13.58
N TYR A 40 1.09 10.64 12.59
CA TYR A 40 1.50 10.92 11.21
C TYR A 40 0.34 11.49 10.35
N ILE A 41 0.55 12.63 9.69
CA ILE A 41 -0.32 13.15 8.63
C ILE A 41 0.37 12.85 7.29
N PRO A 42 -0.15 11.94 6.44
CA PRO A 42 0.47 11.67 5.15
C PRO A 42 0.35 12.91 4.25
N LEU A 43 1.44 13.66 4.11
CA LEU A 43 1.50 14.85 3.27
C LEU A 43 1.53 14.50 1.77
N TRP A 44 2.08 13.33 1.43
CA TRP A 44 2.28 12.91 0.06
C TRP A 44 1.82 11.47 -0.15
N GLN A 45 0.80 11.30 -0.99
CA GLN A 45 0.51 10.06 -1.69
C GLN A 45 0.99 10.25 -3.13
N ASN A 46 2.21 9.81 -3.41
CA ASN A 46 2.87 10.09 -4.68
C ASN A 46 2.15 9.42 -5.85
N ARG A 47 2.12 10.12 -6.99
CA ARG A 47 1.81 9.50 -8.28
C ARG A 47 3.09 8.92 -8.86
N GLU A 48 3.00 7.70 -9.37
CA GLU A 48 4.10 7.06 -10.07
C GLU A 48 3.97 7.34 -11.57
N PHE A 49 5.11 7.60 -12.22
CA PHE A 49 5.18 7.87 -13.65
C PHE A 49 6.24 6.98 -14.26
N VAL A 50 5.96 6.46 -15.46
CA VAL A 50 6.94 5.73 -16.27
C VAL A 50 6.92 6.30 -17.67
N PHE A 51 8.11 6.60 -18.17
CA PHE A 51 8.33 7.08 -19.53
C PHE A 51 9.04 5.99 -20.32
N ALA A 52 8.52 5.69 -21.50
CA ALA A 52 9.08 4.67 -22.39
C ALA A 52 9.04 5.16 -23.83
N ARG A 53 9.98 4.67 -24.64
CA ARG A 53 9.97 4.98 -26.08
C ARG A 53 8.78 4.30 -26.75
N PRO A 54 8.24 4.84 -27.85
CA PRO A 54 7.07 4.27 -28.53
C PRO A 54 7.23 2.80 -28.92
N GLU A 55 8.47 2.35 -29.16
CA GLU A 55 8.76 0.97 -29.57
C GLU A 55 8.83 -0.01 -28.38
N VAL A 56 8.66 0.44 -27.14
CA VAL A 56 8.69 -0.41 -25.95
C VAL A 56 7.27 -0.78 -25.55
N GLN A 57 6.92 -2.06 -25.65
CA GLN A 57 5.63 -2.60 -25.23
C GLN A 57 5.74 -3.30 -23.87
N GLY A 58 4.61 -3.47 -23.19
CA GLY A 58 4.53 -4.20 -21.91
C GLY A 58 4.84 -3.36 -20.67
N VAL A 59 5.01 -2.04 -20.83
CA VAL A 59 5.20 -1.10 -19.73
C VAL A 59 3.92 -0.98 -18.92
N ARG A 60 3.99 -1.29 -17.62
CA ARG A 60 2.85 -1.24 -16.72
C ARG A 60 3.28 -0.84 -15.31
N LEU A 61 2.57 0.12 -14.74
CA LEU A 61 2.63 0.45 -13.32
C LEU A 61 1.69 -0.48 -12.54
N GLU A 62 2.16 -0.99 -11.41
CA GLU A 62 1.42 -1.88 -10.52
C GLU A 62 1.27 -1.21 -9.16
N PRO A 63 0.12 -1.34 -8.46
CA PRO A 63 -0.09 -0.73 -7.14
C PRO A 63 0.92 -1.13 -6.08
N THR A 64 1.61 -2.27 -6.28
CA THR A 64 2.67 -2.77 -5.41
C THR A 64 4.04 -2.16 -5.70
N GLN A 65 4.11 -1.17 -6.61
CA GLN A 65 5.34 -0.51 -7.07
C GLN A 65 6.37 -1.50 -7.67
N THR A 66 5.91 -2.68 -8.09
CA THR A 66 6.78 -3.71 -8.65
C THR A 66 6.84 -3.55 -10.16
N PHE A 67 8.03 -3.24 -10.69
CA PHE A 67 8.21 -3.08 -12.13
C PHE A 67 8.60 -4.42 -12.78
N ARG A 68 7.71 -4.98 -13.61
CA ARG A 68 7.85 -6.32 -14.20
C ARG A 68 8.65 -6.29 -15.51
N PHE A 69 9.97 -6.27 -15.41
CA PHE A 69 10.87 -6.20 -16.57
C PHE A 69 10.67 -7.31 -17.61
N TRP A 70 10.25 -8.51 -17.19
CA TRP A 70 10.03 -9.65 -18.08
C TRP A 70 8.82 -9.50 -19.02
N LEU A 71 7.96 -8.50 -18.79
CA LEU A 71 6.86 -8.16 -19.71
C LEU A 71 7.30 -7.24 -20.85
N LEU A 72 8.49 -6.63 -20.75
CA LEU A 72 8.97 -5.68 -21.72
C LEU A 72 9.42 -6.38 -23.00
N LYS A 73 8.99 -5.83 -24.14
CA LYS A 73 9.42 -6.29 -25.47
C LYS A 73 9.53 -5.13 -26.44
N LYS A 74 10.41 -5.27 -27.43
CA LYS A 74 10.47 -4.35 -28.56
C LYS A 74 9.26 -4.62 -29.47
N ALA A 75 8.54 -3.57 -29.84
CA ALA A 75 7.53 -3.63 -30.88
C ALA A 75 8.18 -4.19 -32.16
N SER A 76 7.51 -5.15 -32.81
CA SER A 76 7.90 -5.52 -34.18
C SER A 76 7.80 -4.26 -35.04
N PRO A 77 8.76 -4.00 -35.95
CA PRO A 77 8.51 -3.02 -36.99
C PRO A 77 7.19 -3.38 -37.70
N SER A 78 6.31 -2.40 -37.92
CA SER A 78 5.19 -2.59 -38.85
C SER A 78 5.75 -3.02 -40.21
N PRO A 79 5.09 -3.96 -40.92
CA PRO A 79 5.49 -4.33 -42.27
C PRO A 79 5.46 -3.15 -43.24
#